data_AF-A0A1Y1VQ67-F1
#
_entry.id   AF-A0A1Y1VQ67-F1
#
_cell.length_a   1.000
_cell.length_b   1.000
_cell.length_c   1.000
_cell.angle_alpha   90.00
_cell.angle_beta   90.00
_cell.angle_gamma   90.00
#
_symmetry.space_group_name_H-M   'P 1'
#
loop_
_entity.id
_entity.type
_entity.pdbx_description
1 polymer ?
#
loop_
_entity_poly.entity_id
_entity_poly.type
_entity_poly.pdbx_seq_one_letter_code
_entity_poly.pdbx_strand_id
1 'polypeptide(L)'
;MFLKKIYLYYINIIYIITRGTLYELSKDKYVRESYEQLSKQWSDIKSAAYNDFKDGIKKGKIEGKNEGKMEGAQLRSIEVVMMGILDNYSIDTIIKFSKFSIEDINYLKTLIDNKEYNIDELKSKFNIEPEDFDKICKEKGF
;
A
#
# COMPACT_ATOMS: atom_id res chain seq x y z
N MET A 1 46.74 -19.25 -28.64
CA MET A 1 46.63 -17.86 -29.16
C MET A 1 45.97 -17.77 -30.55
N PHE A 2 46.13 -18.78 -31.43
CA PHE A 2 45.61 -18.78 -32.80
C PHE A 2 44.06 -18.84 -32.92
N LEU A 3 43.41 -19.71 -32.16
CA LEU A 3 41.95 -19.89 -32.16
C LEU A 3 41.18 -18.61 -31.78
N LYS A 4 41.71 -17.80 -30.86
CA LYS A 4 41.10 -16.54 -30.43
C LYS A 4 41.10 -15.49 -31.55
N LYS A 5 42.15 -15.43 -32.36
CA LYS A 5 42.23 -14.52 -33.52
C LYS A 5 41.25 -14.90 -34.63
N ILE A 6 41.08 -16.20 -34.90
CA ILE A 6 40.12 -16.70 -35.88
C ILE A 6 38.69 -16.37 -35.43
N TYR A 7 38.36 -16.62 -34.16
CA TYR A 7 37.03 -16.31 -33.61
C TYR A 7 36.70 -14.81 -33.68
N LEU A 8 37.64 -13.94 -33.30
CA LEU A 8 37.50 -12.48 -33.42
C LEU A 8 37.30 -12.03 -34.86
N TYR A 9 38.00 -12.64 -35.81
CA TYR A 9 37.85 -12.35 -37.24
C TYR A 9 36.46 -12.71 -37.77
N TYR A 10 35.94 -13.88 -37.39
CA TYR A 10 34.59 -14.30 -37.75
C TYR A 10 33.51 -13.39 -37.17
N ILE A 11 33.63 -12.99 -35.89
CA ILE A 11 32.71 -12.01 -35.28
C ILE A 11 32.72 -10.69 -36.06
N ASN A 12 33.91 -10.22 -36.46
CA ASN A 12 34.05 -8.97 -37.17
C ASN A 12 33.41 -9.02 -38.57
N ILE A 13 33.57 -10.13 -39.29
CA ILE A 13 32.90 -10.36 -40.58
C ILE A 13 31.37 -10.34 -40.41
N ILE A 14 30.86 -11.08 -39.44
CA ILE A 14 29.41 -11.14 -39.19
C ILE A 14 28.89 -9.73 -38.87
N TYR A 15 29.58 -8.98 -38.01
CA TYR A 15 29.22 -7.60 -37.67
C TYR A 15 29.15 -6.68 -38.90
N ILE A 16 30.15 -6.74 -39.78
CA ILE A 16 30.21 -5.92 -41.00
C ILE A 16 29.04 -6.26 -41.94
N ILE A 17 28.79 -7.56 -42.17
CA ILE A 17 27.70 -8.03 -43.04
C ILE A 17 26.35 -7.57 -42.48
N THR A 18 26.08 -7.82 -41.19
CA THR A 18 24.81 -7.44 -40.55
C THR A 18 24.57 -5.93 -40.62
N ARG A 19 25.60 -5.11 -40.41
CA ARG A 19 25.49 -3.66 -40.49
C ARG A 19 25.19 -3.17 -41.91
N GLY A 20 25.78 -3.79 -42.92
CA GLY A 20 25.48 -3.50 -44.33
C GLY A 20 24.01 -3.82 -44.68
N THR A 21 23.53 -5.00 -44.25
CA THR A 21 22.13 -5.40 -44.49
C THR A 21 21.14 -4.45 -43.79
N LEU A 22 21.40 -4.07 -42.54
CA LEU A 22 20.58 -3.10 -41.81
C LEU A 22 20.56 -1.72 -42.50
N TYR A 23 21.70 -1.29 -43.03
CA TYR A 23 21.79 -0.02 -43.74
C TYR A 23 20.91 -0.01 -45.00
N GLU A 24 20.94 -1.07 -45.81
CA GLU A 24 20.07 -1.16 -46.99
C GLU A 24 18.58 -1.25 -46.61
N LEU A 25 18.23 -2.03 -45.58
CA LEU A 25 16.86 -2.09 -45.06
C LEU A 25 16.37 -0.74 -44.54
N SER A 26 17.25 0.08 -43.94
CA SER A 26 16.89 1.41 -43.44
C SER A 26 16.54 2.43 -44.52
N LYS A 27 16.96 2.18 -45.77
CA LYS A 27 16.59 3.03 -46.92
C LYS A 27 15.19 2.72 -47.43
N ASP A 28 14.66 1.54 -47.14
CA ASP A 28 13.29 1.20 -47.48
C ASP A 28 12.32 2.01 -46.62
N LYS A 29 11.49 2.81 -47.30
CA LYS A 29 10.53 3.73 -46.66
C LYS A 29 9.54 2.98 -45.77
N TYR A 30 9.00 1.85 -46.23
CA TYR A 30 8.01 1.07 -45.50
C TYR A 30 8.62 0.41 -44.26
N VAL A 31 9.84 -0.09 -44.38
CA VAL A 31 10.58 -0.66 -43.24
C VAL A 31 10.85 0.41 -42.18
N ARG A 32 11.31 1.61 -42.59
CA ARG A 32 11.57 2.72 -41.67
C ARG A 32 10.30 3.19 -40.96
N GLU A 33 9.22 3.43 -41.70
CA GLU A 33 7.95 3.89 -41.11
C GLU A 33 7.35 2.85 -40.16
N SER A 34 7.46 1.55 -40.51
CA SER A 34 7.02 0.45 -39.64
C SER A 34 7.85 0.41 -38.34
N TYR A 35 9.16 0.60 -38.44
CA TYR A 35 10.05 0.66 -37.27
C TYR A 35 9.72 1.85 -36.36
N GLU A 36 9.48 3.04 -36.94
CA GLU A 36 9.10 4.24 -36.19
C GLU A 36 7.76 4.05 -35.45
N GLN A 37 6.77 3.44 -36.10
CA GLN A 37 5.48 3.14 -35.48
C GLN A 37 5.61 2.14 -34.33
N LEU A 38 6.35 1.05 -34.54
CA LEU A 38 6.61 0.06 -33.48
C LEU A 38 7.37 0.69 -32.31
N SER A 39 8.39 1.51 -32.59
CA SER A 39 9.16 2.21 -31.57
C SER A 39 8.27 3.16 -30.76
N LYS A 40 7.37 3.88 -31.44
CA LYS A 40 6.40 4.76 -30.78
C LYS A 40 5.43 3.97 -29.91
N GLN A 41 4.84 2.89 -30.43
CA GLN A 41 3.95 2.02 -29.67
C GLN A 41 4.65 1.46 -28.42
N TRP A 42 5.89 0.98 -28.55
CA TRP A 42 6.67 0.52 -27.41
C TRP A 42 6.92 1.62 -26.38
N SER A 43 7.22 2.84 -26.83
CA SER A 43 7.38 4.00 -25.94
C SER A 43 6.09 4.34 -25.20
N ASP A 44 4.95 4.35 -25.91
CA ASP A 44 3.64 4.67 -25.35
C ASP A 44 3.22 3.61 -24.32
N ILE A 45 3.40 2.32 -24.62
CA ILE A 45 3.15 1.20 -23.69
C ILE A 45 4.01 1.35 -22.43
N LYS A 46 5.31 1.65 -22.60
CA LYS A 46 6.22 1.82 -21.47
C LYS A 46 5.85 3.01 -20.60
N SER A 47 5.45 4.12 -21.23
CA SER A 47 4.99 5.33 -20.54
C SER A 47 3.70 5.07 -19.75
N ALA A 48 2.72 4.42 -20.38
CA ALA A 48 1.46 4.04 -19.73
C ALA A 48 1.71 3.16 -18.50
N ALA A 49 2.48 2.08 -18.65
CA ALA A 49 2.80 1.18 -17.54
C ALA A 49 3.52 1.89 -16.38
N TYR A 50 4.42 2.83 -16.69
CA TYR A 50 5.11 3.62 -15.66
C TYR A 50 4.17 4.57 -14.92
N ASN A 51 3.26 5.22 -15.64
CA ASN A 51 2.28 6.12 -15.04
C ASN A 51 1.28 5.36 -14.17
N ASP A 52 0.77 4.23 -14.64
CA ASP A 52 -0.13 3.36 -13.87
C ASP A 52 0.52 2.89 -12.56
N PHE A 53 1.79 2.48 -12.62
CA PHE A 53 2.55 2.11 -11.42
C PHE A 53 2.69 3.28 -10.43
N LYS A 54 3.03 4.46 -10.94
CA LYS A 54 3.18 5.68 -10.13
C LYS A 54 1.87 6.10 -9.48
N ASP A 55 0.77 6.02 -10.22
CA ASP A 55 -0.56 6.34 -9.72
C ASP A 55 -1.03 5.31 -8.68
N GLY A 56 -0.74 4.03 -8.89
CA GLY A 56 -0.98 2.97 -7.92
C GLY A 56 -0.27 3.24 -6.58
N ILE A 57 1.02 3.58 -6.62
CA ILE A 57 1.78 3.97 -5.40
C ILE A 57 1.16 5.19 -4.72
N LYS A 58 0.76 6.21 -5.50
CA LYS A 58 0.17 7.43 -4.95
C LYS A 58 -1.17 7.16 -4.27
N LYS A 59 -2.03 6.36 -4.90
CA LYS A 59 -3.32 5.94 -4.32
C LYS A 59 -3.11 5.15 -3.04
N GLY A 60 -2.28 4.11 -3.06
CA GLY A 60 -2.00 3.30 -1.88
C GLY A 60 -1.44 4.10 -0.69
N LYS A 61 -0.60 5.11 -0.94
CA LYS A 61 -0.12 6.02 0.11
C LYS A 61 -1.23 6.89 0.72
N ILE A 62 -2.18 7.36 -0.09
CA ILE A 62 -3.30 8.18 0.37
C ILE A 62 -4.28 7.32 1.16
N GLU A 63 -4.64 6.16 0.62
CA GLU A 63 -5.53 5.18 1.24
C GLU A 63 -4.97 4.73 2.60
N GLY A 64 -3.74 4.24 2.64
CA GLY A 64 -3.12 3.81 3.91
C GLY A 64 -2.95 4.94 4.93
N LYS A 65 -2.72 6.19 4.50
CA LYS A 65 -2.69 7.35 5.40
C LYS A 65 -4.08 7.67 5.97
N ASN A 66 -5.14 7.50 5.18
CA ASN A 66 -6.51 7.73 5.61
C ASN A 66 -6.98 6.62 6.55
N GLU A 67 -6.73 5.36 6.20
CA GLU A 67 -7.01 4.19 7.04
C GLU A 67 -6.32 4.33 8.40
N GLY A 68 -5.00 4.54 8.43
CA GLY A 68 -4.27 4.70 9.69
C GLY A 68 -4.70 5.92 10.52
N LYS A 69 -5.21 6.99 9.88
CA LYS A 69 -5.81 8.11 10.61
C LYS A 69 -7.16 7.76 11.24
N MET A 70 -7.99 7.00 10.53
CA MET A 70 -9.29 6.55 11.03
C MET A 70 -9.11 5.57 12.19
N GLU A 71 -8.27 4.55 12.00
CA GLU A 71 -7.90 3.59 13.05
C GLU A 71 -7.31 4.30 14.28
N GLY A 72 -6.37 5.22 14.08
CA GLY A 72 -5.78 5.99 15.18
C GLY A 72 -6.79 6.89 15.92
N ALA A 73 -7.79 7.45 15.24
CA ALA A 73 -8.85 8.22 15.88
C ALA A 73 -9.81 7.31 16.68
N GLN A 74 -10.17 6.16 16.13
CA GLN A 74 -10.99 5.13 16.78
C GLN A 74 -10.32 4.65 18.08
N LEU A 75 -9.03 4.30 18.00
CA LEU A 75 -8.22 3.88 19.15
C LEU A 75 -8.17 4.93 20.25
N ARG A 76 -7.95 6.21 19.88
CA ARG A 76 -7.98 7.31 20.85
C ARG A 76 -9.35 7.50 21.50
N SER A 77 -10.43 7.35 20.74
CA SER A 77 -11.78 7.43 21.32
C SER A 77 -12.01 6.33 22.34
N ILE A 78 -11.57 5.10 22.05
CA ILE A 78 -11.67 3.96 22.98
C ILE A 78 -10.82 4.22 24.22
N GLU A 79 -9.57 4.68 24.05
CA GLU A 79 -8.67 5.07 25.14
C GLU A 79 -9.32 6.12 26.06
N VAL A 80 -9.96 7.14 25.49
CA VAL A 80 -10.69 8.18 26.24
C VAL A 80 -11.85 7.60 27.03
N VAL A 81 -12.60 6.64 26.47
CA VAL A 81 -13.67 5.95 27.21
C VAL A 81 -13.09 5.18 28.38
N MET A 82 -12.07 4.36 28.12
CA MET A 82 -11.48 3.50 29.13
C MET A 82 -10.89 4.31 30.29
N MET A 83 -10.14 5.38 30.00
CA MET A 83 -9.65 6.30 31.02
C MET A 83 -10.79 7.02 31.75
N GLY A 84 -11.81 7.47 31.02
CA GLY A 84 -12.97 8.14 31.59
C GLY A 84 -13.71 7.27 32.61
N ILE A 85 -13.84 5.97 32.31
CA ILE A 85 -14.43 4.97 33.21
C ILE A 85 -13.57 4.80 34.48
N LEU A 86 -12.24 4.67 34.33
CA LEU A 86 -11.32 4.52 35.48
C LEU A 86 -11.33 5.74 36.40
N ASP A 87 -11.27 6.93 35.81
CA ASP A 87 -11.28 8.20 36.54
C ASP A 87 -12.67 8.56 37.08
N ASN A 88 -13.65 7.66 36.92
CA ASN A 88 -15.02 7.77 37.40
C ASN A 88 -15.74 9.04 36.92
N TYR A 89 -15.46 9.46 35.67
CA TYR A 89 -16.21 10.52 35.00
C TYR A 89 -17.64 10.07 34.71
N SER A 90 -18.57 11.03 34.67
CA SER A 90 -19.96 10.71 34.29
C SER A 90 -20.02 10.23 32.84
N ILE A 91 -20.94 9.29 32.57
CA ILE A 91 -21.17 8.77 31.21
C ILE A 91 -21.43 9.92 30.22
N ASP A 92 -22.22 10.92 30.62
CA ASP A 92 -22.47 12.12 29.79
C ASP A 92 -21.19 12.88 29.40
N THR A 93 -20.20 12.92 30.30
CA THR A 93 -18.89 13.53 30.01
C THR A 93 -18.10 12.67 29.03
N ILE A 94 -18.09 11.36 29.23
CA ILE A 94 -17.40 10.40 28.37
C ILE A 94 -17.97 10.41 26.94
N ILE A 95 -19.30 10.49 26.79
CA ILE A 95 -19.98 10.59 25.50
C ILE A 95 -19.50 11.83 24.74
N LYS A 96 -19.40 12.98 25.41
CA LYS A 96 -18.99 14.24 24.78
C LYS A 96 -17.58 14.17 24.19
N PHE A 97 -16.67 13.45 24.82
CA PHE A 97 -15.27 13.36 24.39
C PHE A 97 -14.98 12.21 23.43
N SER A 98 -15.71 11.10 23.53
CA SER A 98 -15.45 9.89 22.75
C SER A 98 -16.36 9.73 21.52
N LYS A 99 -17.55 10.34 21.55
CA LYS A 99 -18.66 10.15 20.59
C LYS A 99 -19.25 8.74 20.56
N PHE A 100 -18.96 7.90 21.55
CA PHE A 100 -19.60 6.60 21.69
C PHE A 100 -21.00 6.72 22.29
N SER A 101 -21.85 5.74 21.99
CA SER A 101 -23.16 5.62 22.61
C SER A 101 -23.04 5.16 24.07
N ILE A 102 -24.12 5.32 24.84
CA ILE A 102 -24.20 4.79 26.21
C ILE A 102 -24.00 3.27 26.21
N GLU A 103 -24.56 2.58 25.21
CA GLU A 103 -24.48 1.13 25.05
C GLU A 103 -23.04 0.67 24.83
N ASP A 104 -22.30 1.38 23.97
CA ASP A 104 -20.89 1.11 23.70
C ASP A 104 -20.01 1.34 24.92
N ILE A 105 -20.24 2.44 25.64
CA ILE A 105 -19.50 2.76 26.88
C ILE A 105 -19.77 1.69 27.94
N ASN A 106 -21.02 1.26 28.09
CA ASN A 106 -21.37 0.20 29.03
C ASN A 106 -20.75 -1.14 28.62
N TYR A 107 -20.69 -1.45 27.32
CA TYR A 107 -19.99 -2.63 26.83
C TYR A 107 -18.50 -2.57 27.19
N LEU A 108 -17.81 -1.48 26.85
CA LEU A 108 -16.39 -1.30 27.18
C LEU A 108 -16.13 -1.37 28.69
N LYS A 109 -17.06 -0.85 29.50
CA LYS A 109 -17.02 -1.00 30.96
C LYS A 109 -17.07 -2.47 31.40
N THR A 110 -17.96 -3.28 30.82
CA THR A 110 -18.00 -4.71 31.14
C THR A 110 -16.71 -5.45 30.77
N LEU A 111 -16.02 -5.01 29.70
CA LEU A 111 -14.74 -5.60 29.30
C LEU A 111 -13.62 -5.26 30.30
N ILE A 112 -13.60 -4.02 30.80
CA ILE A 112 -12.66 -3.58 31.84
C ILE A 112 -12.86 -4.40 33.11
N ASP A 113 -14.12 -4.58 33.53
CA ASP A 113 -14.44 -5.22 34.81
C ASP A 113 -14.18 -6.74 34.79
N ASN A 114 -14.43 -7.42 33.64
CA ASN A 114 -14.40 -8.88 33.57
C ASN A 114 -13.24 -9.45 32.74
N LYS A 115 -12.50 -8.62 31.99
CA LYS A 115 -11.41 -9.01 31.05
C LYS A 115 -11.78 -10.06 30.00
N GLU A 116 -13.06 -10.39 29.86
CA GLU A 116 -13.56 -11.31 28.84
C GLU A 116 -14.26 -10.51 27.75
N TYR A 117 -13.81 -10.68 26.51
CA TYR A 117 -14.44 -10.10 25.34
C TYR A 117 -14.45 -11.09 24.19
N ASN A 118 -15.52 -11.03 23.39
CA ASN A 118 -15.61 -11.76 22.14
C ASN A 118 -14.89 -10.95 21.05
N ILE A 119 -13.89 -11.56 20.41
CA ILE A 119 -13.09 -10.95 19.34
C ILE A 119 -13.97 -10.46 18.19
N ASP A 120 -14.97 -11.26 17.78
CA ASP A 120 -15.85 -10.93 16.66
C ASP A 120 -16.80 -9.77 17.02
N GLU A 121 -17.24 -9.69 18.28
CA GLU A 121 -18.06 -8.58 18.77
C GLU A 121 -17.25 -7.29 18.87
N LEU A 122 -16.01 -7.36 19.37
CA LEU A 122 -15.12 -6.21 19.47
C LEU A 122 -14.80 -5.64 18.07
N LYS A 123 -14.45 -6.51 17.12
CA LYS A 123 -14.21 -6.14 15.73
C LYS A 123 -15.45 -5.55 15.07
N SER A 124 -16.62 -6.17 15.23
CA SER A 124 -17.85 -5.70 14.57
C SER A 124 -18.39 -4.39 15.15
N LYS A 125 -18.31 -4.17 16.46
CA LYS A 125 -18.79 -2.93 17.09
C LYS A 125 -17.81 -1.77 16.95
N PHE A 126 -16.52 -2.03 17.14
CA PHE A 126 -15.52 -0.96 17.28
C PHE A 126 -14.52 -0.90 16.14
N ASN A 127 -14.57 -1.82 15.17
CA ASN A 127 -13.64 -1.89 14.05
C ASN A 127 -12.18 -1.78 14.51
N ILE A 128 -11.85 -2.53 15.56
CA ILE A 128 -10.54 -2.58 16.20
C ILE A 128 -10.05 -4.02 16.24
N GLU A 129 -8.77 -4.22 15.97
CA GLU A 129 -8.12 -5.51 16.12
C GLU A 129 -7.87 -5.82 17.62
N PRO A 130 -8.07 -7.07 18.07
CA PRO A 130 -7.85 -7.48 19.46
C PRO A 130 -6.47 -7.10 20.00
N GLU A 131 -5.43 -7.19 19.16
CA GLU A 131 -4.06 -6.87 19.53
C GLU A 131 -3.89 -5.38 19.89
N ASP A 132 -4.58 -4.49 19.17
CA ASP A 132 -4.55 -3.05 19.44
C ASP A 132 -5.33 -2.72 20.71
N PHE A 133 -6.46 -3.39 20.94
CA PHE A 133 -7.22 -3.27 22.19
C PHE A 133 -6.40 -3.76 23.38
N ASP A 134 -5.79 -4.94 23.27
CA ASP A 134 -4.89 -5.52 24.28
C ASP A 134 -3.73 -4.60 24.62
N LYS A 135 -3.19 -3.91 23.62
CA LYS A 135 -2.12 -2.94 23.80
C LYS A 135 -2.61 -1.74 24.62
N ILE A 136 -3.77 -1.18 24.30
CA ILE A 136 -4.39 -0.12 25.11
C ILE A 136 -4.58 -0.60 26.54
N CYS A 137 -5.12 -1.81 26.72
CA CYS A 137 -5.32 -2.43 28.03
C CYS A 137 -3.99 -2.47 28.83
N LYS A 138 -2.93 -3.01 28.23
CA LYS A 138 -1.60 -3.13 28.86
C LYS A 138 -0.97 -1.77 29.19
N GLU A 139 -1.01 -0.81 28.26
CA GLU A 139 -0.40 0.52 28.44
C GLU A 139 -1.05 1.32 29.58
N LYS A 140 -2.34 1.09 29.82
CA LYS A 140 -3.12 1.80 30.84
C LYS A 140 -3.29 1.02 32.15
N GLY A 141 -2.81 -0.22 32.21
CA GLY A 141 -2.82 -1.03 33.43
C GLY A 141 -4.14 -1.75 33.70
N PHE A 142 -4.89 -2.10 32.65
CA PHE A 142 -6.13 -2.86 32.73
C PHE A 142 -5.90 -4.36 32.99
#